data_AF-A0A6S6TZJ6-F1
#
_entry.id   AF-A0A6S6TZJ6-F1
#
_cell.length_a   1.000
_cell.length_b   1.000
_cell.length_c   1.000
_cell.angle_alpha   90.00
_cell.angle_beta   90.00
_cell.angle_gamma   90.00
#
_symmetry.space_group_name_H-M   'P 1'
#
loop_
_entity.id
_entity.type
_entity.pdbx_description
1 polymer ?
#
loop_
_entity_poly.entity_id
_entity_poly.type
_entity_poly.pdbx_seq_one_letter_code
_entity_poly.pdbx_strand_id
1 'polypeptide(L)'
;MELNILIILAVAVIVTLYKGIKIVPQGEEWVVEKLGKFSRTLEPGLNIIVPYVDDVRQRISTRDIIMDIPQQEVITKDNAVIRTNAI
;
A
#
# COMPACT_ATOMS: atom_id res chain seq x y z
N MET A 1 -7.33 -42.40 11.97
CA MET A 1 -7.62 -41.10 12.61
C MET A 1 -6.37 -40.22 12.65
N GLU A 2 -5.22 -40.76 13.07
CA GLU A 2 -3.95 -40.02 13.17
C GLU A 2 -3.39 -39.50 11.82
N LEU A 3 -3.46 -40.31 10.76
CA LEU A 3 -3.02 -39.89 9.42
C LEU A 3 -3.81 -38.68 8.89
N ASN A 4 -5.12 -38.62 9.18
CA ASN A 4 -5.98 -37.51 8.75
C ASN A 4 -5.61 -36.22 9.48
N ILE A 5 -5.30 -36.31 10.78
CA ILE A 5 -4.85 -35.17 11.59
C ILE A 5 -3.51 -34.63 11.05
N LEU A 6 -2.58 -35.53 10.72
CA LEU A 6 -1.29 -35.16 10.13
C LEU A 6 -1.46 -34.45 8.78
N ILE A 7 -2.34 -34.95 7.92
CA ILE A 7 -2.64 -34.34 6.62
C ILE A 7 -3.25 -32.94 6.80
N ILE A 8 -4.22 -32.78 7.70
CA ILE A 8 -4.86 -31.49 7.99
C ILE A 8 -3.83 -30.48 8.50
N LEU A 9 -2.95 -30.90 9.40
CA LEU A 9 -1.90 -30.05 9.95
C LEU A 9 -0.90 -29.62 8.86
N ALA A 10 -0.47 -30.55 8.01
CA ALA A 10 0.44 -30.27 6.90
C ALA A 10 -0.16 -29.25 5.92
N VAL A 11 -1.44 -29.41 5.57
CA VAL A 11 -2.16 -28.46 4.71
C VAL A 11 -2.26 -27.09 5.37
N ALA A 12 -2.57 -27.01 6.67
CA ALA A 12 -2.66 -25.74 7.39
C ALA A 12 -1.32 -24.97 7.38
N VAL A 13 -0.20 -25.66 7.55
CA VAL A 13 1.14 -25.06 7.50
C VAL A 13 1.45 -24.51 6.10
N ILE A 14 1.16 -25.29 5.05
CA ILE A 14 1.40 -24.87 3.66
C ILE A 14 0.57 -23.63 3.32
N VAL A 15 -0.71 -23.61 3.69
CA VAL A 15 -1.60 -22.47 3.45
C VAL A 15 -1.10 -21.22 4.18
N THR A 16 -0.61 -21.39 5.41
CA THR A 16 -0.05 -20.29 6.21
C THR A 16 1.19 -19.70 5.53
N LEU A 17 2.13 -20.55 5.11
CA LEU A 17 3.34 -20.12 4.39
C LEU A 17 3.00 -19.38 3.09
N TYR A 18 2.06 -19.92 2.30
CA TYR A 18 1.64 -19.30 1.05
C TYR A 18 1.01 -17.92 1.27
N LYS A 19 0.19 -17.75 2.31
CA LYS A 19 -0.43 -16.46 2.64
C LYS A 19 0.57 -15.42 3.14
N GLY A 20 1.68 -15.85 3.74
CA GLY A 20 2.74 -14.96 4.23
C GLY A 20 3.58 -14.34 3.11
N ILE A 21 3.62 -14.96 1.93
CA ILE A 21 4.40 -14.44 0.80
C ILE A 21 3.58 -13.37 0.08
N LYS A 22 4.12 -12.14 0.03
CA LYS A 22 3.55 -11.00 -0.70
C LYS A 22 4.58 -10.45 -1.68
N ILE A 23 4.17 -10.30 -2.93
CA ILE A 23 5.01 -9.74 -3.98
C ILE A 23 4.48 -8.33 -4.26
N VAL A 24 5.31 -7.33 -3.98
CA VAL A 24 4.99 -5.91 -4.19
C VAL A 24 5.51 -5.50 -5.59
N PRO A 25 4.65 -4.92 -6.45
CA PRO A 25 5.07 -4.42 -7.77
C PRO A 25 6.11 -3.30 -7.68
N GLN A 26 6.92 -3.17 -8.73
CA GLN A 26 7.83 -2.03 -8.89
C GLN A 26 7.02 -0.72 -9.06
N GLY A 27 7.46 0.34 -8.39
CA GLY A 27 6.78 1.63 -8.36
C GLY A 27 5.55 1.70 -7.44
N GLU A 28 5.35 0.69 -6.60
CA GLU A 28 4.38 0.71 -5.51
C GLU A 28 5.06 0.37 -4.18
N GLU A 29 4.54 0.93 -3.11
CA GLU A 29 4.88 0.62 -1.73
C GLU A 29 3.61 0.25 -0.98
N TRP A 30 3.65 -0.84 -0.22
CA TRP A 30 2.47 -1.35 0.48
C TRP A 30 2.61 -1.12 1.98
N VAL A 31 1.68 -0.37 2.56
CA VAL A 31 1.68 -0.09 4.01
C VAL A 31 1.02 -1.25 4.74
N VAL A 32 1.75 -1.81 5.70
CA VAL A 32 1.30 -2.94 6.53
C VAL A 32 0.99 -2.46 7.94
N GLU A 33 -0.17 -2.88 8.42
CA GLU A 33 -0.63 -2.67 9.78
C GLU A 33 -0.62 -3.98 10.56
N LYS A 34 -0.17 -3.91 11.80
CA LYS A 34 -0.25 -5.00 12.78
C LYS A 34 -1.30 -4.62 13.82
N LEU A 35 -2.41 -5.35 13.86
CA LEU A 35 -3.52 -5.13 14.81
C LEU A 35 -4.03 -3.67 14.82
N GLY A 36 -4.15 -3.04 13.65
CA GLY A 36 -4.64 -1.66 13.50
C GLY A 36 -3.62 -0.57 13.83
N LYS A 37 -2.35 -0.93 14.05
CA LYS A 37 -1.25 0.04 14.14
C LYS A 37 -0.31 -0.12 12.95
N PHE A 38 0.21 0.99 12.44
CA PHE A 38 1.28 0.97 11.46
C PHE A 38 2.45 0.13 11.98
N SER A 39 2.92 -0.80 11.15
CA SER A 39 4.09 -1.62 11.48
C SER A 39 5.28 -1.30 10.58
N ARG A 40 5.09 -1.33 9.26
CA ARG A 40 6.15 -1.10 8.28
C ARG A 40 5.56 -0.89 6.89
N THR A 41 6.38 -0.36 5.99
CA THR A 41 6.11 -0.29 4.56
C THR A 41 6.86 -1.44 3.87
N LEU A 42 6.20 -2.13 2.95
CA LEU A 42 6.81 -3.15 2.10
C LEU A 42 7.33 -2.49 0.82
N GLU A 43 8.62 -2.66 0.59
CA GLU A 43 9.29 -2.18 -0.61
C GLU A 43 9.01 -3.11 -1.81
N PRO A 44 9.21 -2.64 -3.05
CA PRO A 44 9.08 -3.46 -4.24
C PRO A 44 9.89 -4.77 -4.17
N GLY A 45 9.24 -5.90 -4.46
CA GLY A 45 9.86 -7.22 -4.44
C GLY A 45 9.18 -8.22 -3.51
N LEU A 46 9.93 -9.25 -3.13
CA LEU A 46 9.43 -10.36 -2.32
C LEU A 46 9.46 -9.98 -0.84
N ASN A 47 8.29 -9.92 -0.22
CA ASN A 47 8.11 -9.60 1.18
C ASN A 47 7.41 -10.75 1.90
N ILE A 48 7.83 -11.00 3.14
CA ILE A 48 7.21 -12.01 4.01
C ILE A 48 6.51 -11.30 5.15
N ILE A 49 5.20 -11.48 5.24
CA ILE A 49 4.36 -10.97 6.33
C ILE A 49 3.85 -12.12 7.18
N VAL A 50 3.55 -11.85 8.45
CA VAL A 50 2.89 -12.85 9.30
C VAL A 50 1.41 -12.84 8.91
N PRO A 51 0.90 -13.89 8.23
CA PRO A 51 -0.51 -13.93 7.88
C PRO A 51 -1.36 -13.85 9.16
N TYR A 52 -2.57 -13.30 9.06
CA TYR A 52 -3.54 -13.13 10.15
C TYR A 52 -3.25 -11.98 11.14
N VAL A 53 -1.97 -11.64 11.40
CA VAL A 53 -1.62 -10.53 12.32
C VAL A 53 -1.33 -9.25 11.54
N ASP A 54 -0.64 -9.40 10.41
CA ASP A 54 -0.26 -8.30 9.52
C ASP A 54 -1.24 -8.23 8.35
N ASP A 55 -1.80 -7.05 8.10
CA ASP A 55 -2.67 -6.79 6.95
C ASP A 55 -2.13 -5.63 6.10
N VAL A 56 -2.33 -5.71 4.78
CA VAL A 56 -1.92 -4.67 3.84
C VAL A 56 -3.04 -3.66 3.71
N ARG A 57 -2.92 -2.52 4.41
CA ARG A 57 -3.99 -1.53 4.50
C ARG A 57 -4.11 -0.65 3.27
N GLN A 58 -2.97 -0.24 2.72
CA GLN A 58 -2.89 0.69 1.59
C GLN A 58 -1.78 0.28 0.63
N ARG A 59 -2.02 0.50 -0.66
CA ARG A 59 -1.05 0.36 -1.75
C ARG A 59 -0.85 1.74 -2.33
N ILE A 60 0.35 2.27 -2.18
CA ILE A 60 0.69 3.63 -2.56
C ILE A 60 1.60 3.54 -3.78
N SER A 61 1.31 4.33 -4.80
CA SER A 61 2.20 4.44 -5.96
C SER A 61 3.32 5.42 -5.63
N THR A 62 4.57 5.00 -5.80
CA THR A 62 5.76 5.87 -5.67
C THR A 62 6.06 6.63 -6.98
N ARG A 63 5.21 6.44 -8.01
CA ARG A 63 5.34 7.16 -9.29
C ARG A 63 4.91 8.62 -9.13
N ASP A 64 5.61 9.52 -9.82
CA ASP A 64 5.25 10.93 -9.88
C ASP A 64 3.87 11.09 -10.54
N ILE A 65 3.03 11.89 -9.89
CA ILE A 65 1.72 12.28 -10.40
C ILE A 65 1.72 13.78 -10.69
N ILE A 66 1.15 14.16 -11.82
CA ILE A 66 0.90 15.56 -12.13
C ILE A 66 -0.32 15.99 -11.31
N MET A 67 -0.14 16.97 -10.43
CA MET A 67 -1.24 17.54 -9.65
C MET A 67 -1.84 18.71 -10.41
N ASP A 68 -3.12 18.60 -10.76
CA ASP A 68 -3.86 19.72 -11.36
C ASP A 68 -4.19 20.76 -10.29
N ILE A 69 -3.67 21.97 -10.46
CA ILE A 69 -3.94 23.09 -9.56
C ILE A 69 -5.17 23.84 -10.10
N PRO A 70 -6.22 24.03 -9.28
CA PRO A 70 -7.40 24.78 -9.71
C PRO A 70 -7.03 26.23 -10.02
N GLN A 71 -7.64 26.81 -11.06
CA GLN A 71 -7.46 28.22 -11.38
C GLN A 71 -7.96 29.10 -10.24
N GLN A 72 -7.13 30.07 -9.83
CA GLN A 72 -7.44 31.02 -8.78
C GLN A 72 -7.55 32.43 -9.36
N GLU A 73 -8.57 33.16 -8.92
CA GLU A 73 -8.73 34.58 -9.21
C GLU A 73 -7.87 35.38 -8.23
N VAL A 74 -6.91 36.12 -8.76
CA VAL A 74 -6.03 36.99 -7.97
C VAL A 74 -6.11 38.42 -8.50
N ILE A 75 -6.05 39.38 -7.58
CA ILE A 75 -6.02 40.81 -7.90
C ILE A 75 -4.56 41.26 -7.88
N THR A 76 -4.06 41.75 -9.01
CA THR A 76 -2.69 42.27 -9.11
C THR A 76 -2.57 43.59 -8.34
N LYS A 77 -1.32 44.02 -8.06
CA LYS A 77 -1.05 45.32 -7.41
C LYS A 77 -1.63 46.50 -8.19
N ASP A 78 -1.81 46.33 -9.50
CA ASP A 78 -2.39 47.32 -10.41
C ASP A 78 -3.92 47.26 -10.48
N ASN A 79 -4.56 46.54 -9.54
CA ASN A 79 -6.01 46.41 -9.45
C ASN A 79 -6.65 45.72 -10.68
N ALA A 80 -5.92 44.79 -11.31
CA ALA A 80 -6.45 43.94 -12.37
C ALA A 80 -6.80 42.56 -11.84
N VAL A 81 -7.97 42.04 -12.20
CA VAL A 81 -8.39 40.67 -11.87
C VAL A 81 -7.87 39.73 -12.95
N ILE A 82 -7.03 38.77 -12.57
CA ILE A 82 -6.52 37.73 -13.47
C ILE A 82 -6.86 36.35 -12.93
N ARG A 83 -7.17 35.42 -13.83
CA ARG A 83 -7.28 33.98 -13.54
C ARG A 83 -5.94 33.35 -13.88
N THR A 84 -5.26 32.78 -12.90
CA THR A 84 -3.97 32.11 -13.11
C THR A 84 -3.98 30.74 -12.43
N ASN A 85 -3.29 29.79 -13.04
CA ASN A 85 -2.93 28.49 -12.47
C ASN A 85 -1.40 28.41 -12.38
N ALA A 86 -0.89 27.60 -11.47
CA ALA A 86 0.55 27.51 -11.18
C ALA A 86 1.34 26.60 -12.13
N ILE A 87 0.79 26.28 -13.32
CA ILE A 87 1.40 25.40 -14.33
C ILE A 87 1.69 26.22 -15.59
#